data_AF-A0A1Y3WQH1-F1
#
_entry.id   AF-A0A1Y3WQH1-F1
#
_cell.length_a   1.000
_cell.length_b   1.000
_cell.length_c   1.000
_cell.angle_alpha   90.00
_cell.angle_beta   90.00
_cell.angle_gamma   90.00
#
_symmetry.space_group_name_H-M   'P 1'
#
loop_
_entity.id
_entity.type
_entity.pdbx_description
1 polymer ?
#
loop_
_entity_poly.entity_id
_entity_poly.type
_entity_poly.pdbx_seq_one_letter_code
_entity_poly.pdbx_strand_id
1 'polypeptide(L)' 'MAQAKTTNAEKVTEAATYKKEQLVASKRYANRRDLIRALLEDGKAYTLNEVDGLIEKYMKGKVN' A
#
# COMPACT_ATOMS: atom_id res chain seq x y z
N MET A 1 -12.71 -6.84 25.25
CA MET A 1 -12.14 -6.13 24.08
C MET A 1 -11.35 -7.13 23.25
N ALA A 2 -12.04 -7.93 22.43
CA ALA A 2 -11.38 -8.88 21.53
C ALA A 2 -11.07 -8.15 20.23
N GLN A 3 -9.82 -7.72 20.07
CA GLN A 3 -9.33 -7.25 18.77
C GLN A 3 -9.19 -8.48 17.88
N ALA A 4 -10.21 -8.76 17.07
CA ALA A 4 -10.17 -9.79 16.03
C ALA A 4 -9.22 -9.34 14.91
N LYS A 5 -7.96 -9.73 15.08
CA LYS A 5 -6.92 -9.70 14.06
C LYS A 5 -7.17 -10.86 13.09
N THR A 6 -8.16 -10.72 12.22
CA THR A 6 -8.45 -11.73 11.21
C THR A 6 -7.77 -11.35 9.90
N THR A 7 -6.59 -11.95 9.74
CA THR A 7 -5.94 -12.25 8.46
C THR A 7 -6.98 -12.76 7.46
N ASN A 8 -7.29 -11.97 6.43
CA ASN A 8 -7.92 -12.49 5.23
C ASN A 8 -6.81 -12.67 4.19
N ALA A 9 -6.27 -13.87 4.16
CA ALA A 9 -5.29 -14.31 3.19
C ALA A 9 -5.88 -15.51 2.45
N GLU A 10 -6.96 -15.30 1.68
CA GLU A 10 -7.45 -16.31 0.74
C GLU A 10 -8.14 -15.63 -0.45
N LYS A 11 -7.64 -15.96 -1.67
CA LYS A 11 -8.24 -15.72 -3.00
C LYS A 11 -8.21 -14.24 -3.48
N VAL A 12 -7.82 -13.86 -4.69
CA VAL A 12 -7.79 -14.50 -6.01
C VAL A 12 -6.70 -13.85 -6.85
N THR A 13 -6.19 -14.56 -7.85
CA THR A 13 -5.48 -14.09 -9.04
C THR A 13 -6.33 -13.13 -9.89
N GLU A 14 -6.77 -12.02 -9.32
CA GLU A 14 -7.39 -10.87 -9.97
C GLU A 14 -6.87 -9.67 -9.18
N ALA A 15 -6.21 -8.71 -9.84
CA ALA A 15 -5.37 -7.67 -9.23
C ALA A 15 -5.89 -7.15 -7.87
N ALA A 16 -5.37 -7.73 -6.78
CA ALA A 16 -5.82 -7.41 -5.44
C ALA A 16 -5.49 -5.93 -5.14
N THR A 17 -6.54 -5.13 -5.03
CA THR A 17 -6.44 -3.73 -4.61
C THR A 17 -6.50 -3.67 -3.10
N TYR A 18 -5.57 -2.91 -2.52
CA TYR A 18 -5.44 -2.74 -1.09
C TYR A 18 -5.73 -1.29 -0.74
N LYS A 19 -6.44 -1.08 0.38
CA LYS A 19 -6.63 0.26 0.91
C LYS A 19 -5.30 0.83 1.42
N LYS A 20 -5.17 2.15 1.43
CA LYS A 20 -4.02 2.87 2.00
C LYS A 20 -3.64 2.34 3.39
N GLU A 21 -4.63 2.12 4.25
CA GLU A 21 -4.43 1.61 5.61
C GLU A 21 -3.83 0.19 5.64
N GLN A 22 -4.24 -0.69 4.73
CA GLN A 22 -3.68 -2.05 4.62
C GLN A 22 -2.24 -2.03 4.10
N LEU A 23 -1.95 -1.15 3.14
CA LEU A 23 -0.60 -0.96 2.60
C LEU A 23 0.34 -0.39 3.67
N VAL A 24 -0.12 0.60 4.44
CA VAL A 24 0.62 1.19 5.56
C VAL A 24 0.79 0.17 6.69
N ALA A 25 -0.21 -0.65 6.99
CA ALA A 25 -0.12 -1.69 8.00
C ALA A 25 0.83 -2.84 7.59
N SER A 26 1.06 -3.03 6.30
CA SER A 26 1.94 -4.07 5.77
C SER A 26 3.41 -3.84 6.13
N LYS A 27 4.12 -4.92 6.46
CA LYS A 27 5.57 -4.87 6.71
C LYS A 27 6.37 -4.52 5.45
N ARG A 28 5.85 -4.88 4.27
CA ARG A 28 6.50 -4.61 2.96
C ARG A 28 6.76 -3.12 2.75
N TYR A 29 5.83 -2.27 3.20
CA TYR A 29 5.95 -0.83 3.06
C TYR A 29 6.18 -0.11 4.38
N ALA A 30 6.64 -0.81 5.43
CA ALA A 30 6.87 -0.21 6.74
C ALA A 30 7.82 1.00 6.69
N ASN A 31 8.88 0.91 5.87
CA ASN A 31 9.84 2.00 5.63
C ASN A 31 9.36 3.03 4.59
N ARG A 32 8.23 2.76 3.92
CA ARG A 32 7.67 3.59 2.85
C ARG A 32 6.27 4.09 3.23
N ARG A 33 5.88 4.01 4.52
CA ARG A 33 4.56 4.41 5.03
C ARG A 33 4.27 5.87 4.76
N ASP A 34 5.25 6.75 4.99
CA ASP A 34 5.14 8.18 4.73
C ASP A 34 4.98 8.46 3.24
N LEU A 35 5.74 7.77 2.39
CA LEU A 35 5.59 7.85 0.94
C LEU A 35 4.20 7.39 0.50
N ILE A 36 3.72 6.27 1.03
CA ILE A 36 2.37 5.77 0.71
C ILE A 36 1.30 6.76 1.17
N ARG A 37 1.43 7.35 2.36
CA ARG A 37 0.47 8.35 2.84
C ARG A 37 0.48 9.64 2.04
N ALA A 38 1.63 10.02 1.48
CA ALA A 38 1.78 11.19 0.64
C ALA A 38 1.37 10.94 -0.81
N LEU A 39 1.53 9.72 -1.32
CA LEU A 39 1.25 9.34 -2.70
C LEU A 39 -0.18 8.81 -2.91
N LEU A 40 -0.77 8.17 -1.90
CA LEU A 40 -2.10 7.58 -1.97
C LEU A 40 -3.14 8.42 -1.22
N GLU A 41 -4.32 8.54 -1.81
CA GLU A 41 -5.48 9.18 -1.18
C GLU A 41 -6.25 8.20 -0.28
N ASP A 42 -6.82 8.74 0.80
CA ASP A 42 -7.75 8.00 1.65
C ASP A 42 -9.06 7.71 0.91
N GLY A 43 -9.59 6.50 1.11
CA GLY A 43 -10.83 6.05 0.46
C GLY A 43 -10.63 5.41 -0.92
N LYS A 44 -9.43 5.51 -1.52
CA LYS A 44 -9.07 4.78 -2.74
C LYS A 44 -8.32 3.49 -2.41
N ALA A 45 -8.53 2.49 -3.26
CA ALA A 45 -7.81 1.21 -3.21
C ALA A 45 -6.81 1.18 -4.37
N TYR A 46 -5.60 0.71 -4.08
CA TYR A 46 -4.49 0.69 -5.02
C TYR A 46 -3.87 -0.69 -5.05
N THR A 47 -3.42 -1.13 -6.22
CA THR A 47 -2.65 -2.38 -6.32
C THR A 47 -1.22 -2.21 -5.83
N LEU A 48 -0.57 -3.31 -5.47
CA LEU A 48 0.86 -3.29 -5.11
C LEU A 48 1.73 -2.72 -6.24
N ASN A 49 1.37 -3.01 -7.50
CA ASN A 49 2.10 -2.52 -8.67
C ASN A 49 1.94 -1.01 -8.86
N GLU A 50 0.74 -0.47 -8.71
CA GLU A 50 0.51 0.99 -8.75
C GLU A 50 1.28 1.70 -7.64
N VAL A 51 1.25 1.16 -6.42
CA VAL A 51 1.97 1.73 -5.27
C VAL A 51 3.47 1.72 -5.51
N ASP A 52 4.03 0.60 -5.95
CA ASP A 52 5.45 0.49 -6.29
C ASP A 52 5.81 1.48 -7.42
N GLY A 53 5.00 1.58 -8.48
CA GLY A 53 5.24 2.53 -9.58
C GLY A 53 5.16 4.01 -9.17
N LEU A 54 4.21 4.38 -8.29
CA LEU A 54 4.12 5.72 -7.72
C LEU A 54 5.35 6.05 -6.87
N ILE A 55 5.78 5.09 -6.05
CA ILE A 55 6.98 5.25 -5.22
C ILE A 55 8.22 5.39 -6.12
N GLU A 56 8.38 4.54 -7.13
CA GLU A 56 9.50 4.60 -8.06
C GLU A 56 9.53 5.93 -8.82
N LYS A 57 8.38 6.41 -9.30
CA LYS A 57 8.27 7.72 -9.96
C LYS A 57 8.66 8.86 -9.02
N TYR A 58 8.22 8.80 -7.76
CA TYR A 58 8.58 9.78 -6.74
C TYR A 58 10.08 9.75 -6.41
N MET A 59 10.65 8.55 -6.24
CA MET A 59 12.08 8.39 -5.97
C MET A 59 12.91 8.86 -7.16
N LYS A 60 12.54 8.51 -8.40
CA LYS A 60 13.23 8.92 -9.63
C LYS A 60 13.19 10.43 -9.86
N GLY A 61 12.07 11.08 -9.53
CA GLY A 61 11.95 12.55 -9.60
C GLY A 61 12.81 13.31 -8.58
N LYS A 62 13.30 12.63 -7.54
CA LYS A 62 14.20 13.20 -6.53
C LYS A 62 15.69 13.00 -6.86
N VAL A 63 16.03 12.26 -7.92
CA VAL A 63 17.42 11.94 -8.32
C VAL A 63 17.94 12.84 -9.45
N ASN A 64 17.49 14.09 -9.51
CA ASN A 64 18.06 15.11 -10.40
C ASN A 64 18.62 16.28 -9.59
#